data_AF-A0A7R9ZZK1-F1
#
_entry.id   AF-A0A7R9ZZK1-F1
#
_cell.length_a   1.000
_cell.length_b   1.000
_cell.length_c   1.000
_cell.angle_alpha   90.00
_cell.angle_beta   90.00
_cell.angle_gamma   90.00
#
_symmetry.space_group_name_H-M   'P 1'
#
loop_
_entity.id
_entity.type
_entity.pdbx_description
1 polymer ?
#
loop_
_entity_poly.entity_id
_entity_poly.type
_entity_poly.pdbx_seq_one_letter_code
_entity_poly.pdbx_strand_id
1 'polypeptide(L)'
;MAPSSTFARCFVGLLSVGHCATYIEDCADGQCAEASLGLLQRGFNPVRHKERIPVNSFDHHGRWCSYCGPPSSDRIDRLDAPYTLREDCGNLSTPLGIPGPLQEMPLTTFARDSDPPTNAYCELNFQKGCSDAVANRDFLYFGKVVDLRSAADRKSDGSTCLKQGFLQPSLKALAKNFSALQALGRQLCETKFAKYRWKGGITLRDGEEVYTTHRSRSASEAMAMGLEPDTPSQEEAEFLAAWKCALGNGELGCEMAFCAYTFCDKGGGETGAYEECPGWDPVRGNVDA
;
A
#
# COMPACT_ATOMS: atom_id res chain seq x y z
N MET A 1 -47.18 -33.25 16.89
CA MET A 1 -45.89 -32.75 17.40
C MET A 1 -45.11 -32.23 16.21
N ALA A 2 -45.12 -30.91 16.02
CA ALA A 2 -44.40 -30.21 14.95
C ALA A 2 -43.21 -29.47 15.57
N PRO A 3 -42.05 -29.39 14.90
CA PRO A 3 -40.88 -28.76 15.49
C PRO A 3 -41.03 -27.23 15.46
N SER A 4 -40.76 -26.65 16.62
CA SER A 4 -40.70 -25.21 16.88
C SER A 4 -39.56 -24.57 16.09
N SER A 5 -39.88 -23.61 15.23
CA SER A 5 -38.90 -22.73 14.58
C SER A 5 -38.54 -21.58 15.50
N THR A 6 -37.29 -21.53 15.93
CA THR A 6 -36.74 -20.42 16.72
C THR A 6 -36.42 -19.25 15.79
N PHE A 7 -37.25 -18.21 15.83
CA PHE A 7 -36.96 -16.92 15.18
C PHE A 7 -35.90 -16.16 15.99
N ALA A 8 -34.70 -16.01 15.42
CA ALA A 8 -33.72 -15.04 15.91
C ALA A 8 -34.13 -13.64 15.45
N ARG A 9 -34.41 -12.74 16.40
CA ARG A 9 -34.68 -11.33 16.14
C ARG A 9 -33.36 -10.62 15.82
N CYS A 10 -33.20 -10.12 14.59
CA CYS A 10 -32.14 -9.16 14.28
C CYS A 10 -32.51 -7.77 14.83
N PHE A 11 -31.64 -7.22 15.66
CA PHE A 11 -31.67 -5.81 16.05
C PHE A 11 -31.20 -4.97 14.86
N VAL A 12 -32.09 -4.12 14.34
CA VAL A 12 -31.75 -3.08 13.36
C VAL A 12 -31.23 -1.89 14.15
N GLY A 13 -29.91 -1.73 14.20
CA GLY A 13 -29.24 -0.51 14.63
C GLY A 13 -28.85 0.32 13.41
N LEU A 14 -29.40 1.52 13.27
CA LEU A 14 -28.98 2.51 12.28
C LEU A 14 -27.49 2.85 12.48
N LEU A 15 -26.66 2.55 11.49
CA LEU A 15 -25.37 3.20 11.30
C LEU A 15 -25.28 3.71 9.86
N SER A 16 -24.75 4.93 9.79
CA SER A 16 -24.61 5.80 8.64
C SER A 16 -23.83 5.16 7.48
N VAL A 17 -24.22 5.59 6.29
CA VAL A 17 -23.73 5.21 4.96
C VAL A 17 -22.21 5.42 4.86
N GLY A 18 -21.46 4.33 4.95
CA GLY A 18 -20.07 4.24 4.50
C GLY A 18 -20.03 3.17 3.40
N HIS A 19 -19.62 3.57 2.19
CA HIS A 19 -19.48 2.66 1.05
C HIS A 19 -18.34 1.66 1.32
N CYS A 20 -18.67 0.52 1.95
CA CYS A 20 -17.96 -0.72 1.64
C CYS A 20 -18.30 -1.05 0.19
N ALA A 21 -17.32 -1.00 -0.71
CA ALA A 21 -17.44 -1.66 -2.00
C ALA A 21 -17.59 -3.16 -1.75
N THR A 22 -18.83 -3.63 -1.73
CA THR A 22 -19.19 -5.04 -1.70
C THR A 22 -18.78 -5.67 -3.03
N TYR A 23 -17.56 -6.20 -3.10
CA TYR A 23 -17.23 -7.32 -3.99
C TYR A 23 -17.50 -8.63 -3.22
N ILE A 24 -18.76 -8.86 -2.87
CA ILE A 24 -19.28 -10.17 -2.47
C ILE A 24 -20.66 -10.29 -3.13
N GLU A 25 -20.68 -10.36 -4.45
CA GLU A 25 -21.84 -10.93 -5.14
C GLU A 25 -21.50 -12.40 -5.42
N ASP A 26 -22.35 -13.27 -4.88
CA ASP A 26 -22.40 -14.73 -5.08
C ASP A 26 -21.25 -15.59 -4.50
N CYS A 27 -21.12 -15.63 -3.18
CA CYS A 27 -20.53 -16.80 -2.49
C CYS A 27 -21.64 -17.54 -1.75
N ALA A 28 -22.19 -18.59 -2.37
CA ALA A 28 -23.14 -19.49 -1.72
C ALA A 28 -22.46 -20.24 -0.56
N ASP A 29 -23.19 -20.33 0.56
CA ASP A 29 -22.92 -21.07 1.79
C ASP A 29 -21.65 -21.97 1.80
N GLY A 30 -20.59 -21.49 2.46
CA GLY A 30 -19.47 -22.32 2.93
C GLY A 30 -18.23 -22.42 2.03
N GLN A 31 -18.28 -22.03 0.75
CA GLN A 31 -17.15 -22.24 -0.17
C GLN A 31 -16.00 -21.23 -0.05
N CYS A 32 -16.28 -20.02 0.43
CA CYS A 32 -15.26 -18.98 0.59
C CYS A 32 -14.21 -19.31 1.70
N ALA A 33 -14.60 -20.08 2.74
CA ALA A 33 -13.68 -20.49 3.79
C ALA A 33 -12.70 -21.59 3.32
N GLU A 34 -13.16 -22.55 2.52
CA GLU A 34 -12.32 -23.64 2.02
C GLU A 34 -11.33 -23.21 0.93
N ALA A 35 -11.69 -22.24 0.07
CA ALA A 35 -10.76 -21.69 -0.91
C ALA A 35 -9.56 -20.98 -0.25
N SER A 36 -9.82 -20.29 0.87
CA SER A 36 -8.80 -19.58 1.65
C SER A 36 -7.94 -20.54 2.47
N LEU A 37 -8.54 -21.57 3.08
CA LEU A 37 -7.82 -22.62 3.82
C LEU A 37 -7.00 -23.54 2.90
N GLY A 38 -7.49 -23.83 1.69
CA GLY A 38 -6.78 -24.64 0.70
C GLY A 38 -5.49 -24.00 0.17
N LEU A 39 -5.43 -22.66 0.14
CA LEU A 39 -4.22 -21.89 -0.16
C LEU A 39 -3.23 -21.86 1.00
N LEU A 40 -3.70 -21.91 2.25
CA LEU A 40 -2.84 -21.94 3.44
C LEU A 40 -2.18 -23.32 3.68
N GLN A 41 -2.84 -24.42 3.29
CA GLN A 41 -2.30 -25.78 3.49
C GLN A 41 -1.34 -26.26 2.38
N ARG A 42 -1.41 -25.66 1.19
CA ARG A 42 -0.43 -25.92 0.14
C ARG A 42 0.75 -25.00 0.37
N GLY A 43 1.83 -25.52 0.96
CA GLY A 43 3.07 -24.77 1.18
C GLY A 43 3.36 -23.86 -0.01
N PHE A 44 3.37 -22.55 0.24
CA PHE A 44 3.50 -21.53 -0.79
C PHE A 44 4.82 -21.81 -1.53
N ASN A 45 4.75 -22.21 -2.81
CA ASN A 45 5.95 -22.39 -3.62
C ASN A 45 6.18 -21.09 -4.39
N PRO A 46 7.05 -20.19 -3.90
CA PRO A 46 7.19 -18.85 -4.46
C PRO A 46 7.68 -18.84 -5.92
N VAL A 47 8.14 -19.98 -6.45
CA VAL A 47 8.87 -20.04 -7.73
C VAL A 47 7.94 -20.17 -8.95
N ARG A 48 6.63 -20.37 -8.80
CA ARG A 48 5.74 -20.62 -9.98
C ARG A 48 4.38 -19.91 -10.00
N HIS A 49 4.18 -18.88 -9.19
CA HIS A 49 2.95 -18.11 -9.28
C HIS A 49 3.05 -17.06 -10.39
N LYS A 50 2.37 -17.32 -11.51
CA LYS A 50 1.92 -16.27 -12.45
C LYS A 50 0.67 -15.55 -11.93
N GLU A 51 -0.03 -16.17 -11.00
CA GLU A 51 -1.20 -15.57 -10.37
C GLU A 51 -0.78 -14.43 -9.47
N ARG A 52 -1.39 -13.27 -9.72
CA ARG A 52 -1.13 -12.04 -8.98
C ARG A 52 -1.85 -12.11 -7.64
N ILE A 53 -1.19 -11.65 -6.60
CA ILE A 53 -1.72 -11.68 -5.25
C ILE A 53 -2.62 -10.45 -5.06
N PRO A 54 -3.84 -10.61 -4.50
CA PRO A 54 -4.70 -9.47 -4.20
C PRO A 54 -4.00 -8.44 -3.31
N VAL A 55 -4.37 -7.16 -3.45
CA VAL A 55 -3.87 -6.07 -2.61
C VAL A 55 -4.05 -6.39 -1.13
N ASN A 56 -5.19 -6.97 -0.77
CA ASN A 56 -5.48 -7.43 0.59
C ASN A 56 -5.56 -8.95 0.60
N SER A 57 -4.79 -9.58 1.49
CA SER A 57 -4.78 -11.01 1.71
C SER A 57 -4.64 -11.32 3.20
N PHE A 58 -4.24 -12.56 3.49
CA PHE A 58 -3.81 -12.97 4.82
C PHE A 58 -2.31 -13.25 4.82
N ASP A 59 -1.65 -12.97 5.95
CA ASP A 59 -0.29 -13.45 6.17
C ASP A 59 -0.26 -14.94 6.58
N HIS A 60 0.94 -15.49 6.77
CA HIS A 60 1.15 -16.88 7.21
C HIS A 60 0.57 -17.18 8.62
N HIS A 61 0.18 -16.16 9.39
CA HIS A 61 -0.53 -16.30 10.67
C HIS A 61 -2.07 -16.15 10.52
N GLY A 62 -2.58 -16.02 9.29
CA GLY A 62 -4.01 -15.84 9.03
C GLY A 62 -4.54 -14.45 9.40
N ARG A 63 -3.66 -13.44 9.54
CA ARG A 63 -4.06 -12.06 9.89
C ARG A 63 -4.21 -11.24 8.63
N TRP A 64 -5.15 -10.29 8.63
CA TRP A 64 -5.35 -9.38 7.51
C TRP A 64 -4.06 -8.64 7.19
N CYS A 65 -3.84 -8.47 5.90
CA CYS A 65 -2.59 -7.94 5.41
C CYS A 65 -2.72 -7.27 4.05
N SER A 66 -2.15 -6.07 3.94
CA SER A 66 -2.12 -5.29 2.71
C SER A 66 -0.73 -5.32 2.09
N TYR A 67 -0.65 -5.70 0.81
CA TYR A 67 0.55 -5.80 -0.02
C TYR A 67 1.64 -6.71 0.55
N CYS A 68 1.30 -7.92 1.01
CA CYS A 68 2.27 -8.86 1.58
C CYS A 68 2.55 -10.11 0.76
N GLY A 69 2.02 -10.16 -0.45
CA GLY A 69 2.43 -11.18 -1.41
C GLY A 69 3.86 -10.95 -1.91
N PRO A 70 4.58 -12.01 -2.33
CA PRO A 70 5.74 -11.83 -3.19
C PRO A 70 5.35 -11.19 -4.53
N PRO A 71 6.31 -10.56 -5.23
CA PRO A 71 6.13 -10.17 -6.62
C PRO A 71 5.74 -11.34 -7.52
N SER A 72 5.06 -11.03 -8.62
CA SER A 72 4.82 -12.02 -9.67
C SER A 72 6.13 -12.45 -10.33
N SER A 73 6.16 -13.70 -10.82
CA SER A 73 7.38 -14.31 -11.39
C SER A 73 7.95 -13.59 -12.61
N ASP A 74 7.16 -12.80 -13.33
CA ASP A 74 7.60 -11.95 -14.45
C ASP A 74 8.26 -10.64 -14.01
N ARG A 75 8.16 -10.28 -12.71
CA ARG A 75 8.71 -9.05 -12.13
C ARG A 75 10.00 -9.24 -11.35
N ILE A 76 10.58 -10.43 -11.42
CA ILE A 76 11.80 -10.81 -10.69
C ILE A 76 12.85 -11.37 -11.64
N ASP A 77 14.11 -10.98 -11.46
CA ASP A 77 15.29 -11.52 -12.16
C ASP A 77 16.13 -12.46 -11.27
N ARG A 78 15.75 -12.63 -10.00
CA ARG A 78 16.50 -13.39 -9.01
C ARG A 78 15.90 -14.78 -8.77
N LEU A 79 15.96 -15.63 -9.78
CA LEU A 79 15.43 -17.01 -9.67
C LEU A 79 16.16 -17.84 -8.62
N ASP A 80 17.44 -17.55 -8.37
CA ASP A 80 18.29 -18.31 -7.44
C ASP A 80 18.27 -17.77 -6.00
N ALA A 81 17.67 -16.60 -5.77
CA ALA A 81 17.63 -15.94 -4.46
C ALA A 81 16.25 -15.28 -4.27
N PRO A 82 15.25 -16.03 -3.77
CA PRO A 82 13.91 -15.49 -3.58
C PRO A 82 13.93 -14.37 -2.54
N TYR A 83 13.03 -13.40 -2.71
CA TYR A 83 12.81 -12.37 -1.71
C TYR A 83 12.42 -13.00 -0.37
N THR A 84 13.04 -12.53 0.72
CA THR A 84 12.65 -12.88 2.08
C THR A 84 11.35 -12.17 2.42
N LEU A 85 10.31 -12.92 2.75
CA LEU A 85 9.07 -12.39 3.29
C LEU A 85 9.18 -12.38 4.80
N ARG A 86 9.00 -11.22 5.44
CA ARG A 86 9.02 -11.13 6.90
C ARG A 86 7.84 -11.87 7.49
N GLU A 87 8.13 -12.80 8.39
CA GLU A 87 7.14 -13.57 9.14
C GLU A 87 6.85 -12.98 10.53
N ASP A 88 7.63 -12.00 10.97
CA ASP A 88 7.49 -11.35 12.28
C ASP A 88 6.56 -10.11 12.27
N CYS A 89 5.91 -9.84 11.14
CA CYS A 89 4.94 -8.75 10.98
C CYS A 89 3.50 -9.15 11.35
N GLY A 90 2.65 -8.14 11.53
CA GLY A 90 1.22 -8.29 11.77
C GLY A 90 0.85 -8.53 13.22
N ASN A 91 1.72 -8.23 14.18
CA ASN A 91 1.44 -8.50 15.61
C ASN A 91 0.23 -7.75 16.14
N LEU A 92 -0.18 -6.68 15.46
CA LEU A 92 -1.30 -5.83 15.86
C LEU A 92 -2.48 -5.87 14.86
N SER A 93 -2.40 -6.70 13.81
CA SER A 93 -3.54 -6.95 12.92
C SER A 93 -4.32 -8.20 13.37
N THR A 94 -5.58 -8.28 12.95
CA THR A 94 -6.45 -9.43 13.19
C THR A 94 -6.94 -9.99 11.85
N PRO A 95 -7.57 -11.17 11.81
CA PRO A 95 -8.23 -11.65 10.60
C PRO A 95 -9.31 -10.69 10.06
N LEU A 96 -9.85 -9.80 10.90
CA LEU A 96 -10.88 -8.82 10.54
C LEU A 96 -10.31 -7.46 10.11
N GLY A 97 -8.98 -7.30 10.06
CA GLY A 97 -8.31 -6.02 9.79
C GLY A 97 -7.60 -5.44 11.00
N ILE A 98 -7.30 -4.14 10.93
CA ILE A 98 -6.63 -3.37 11.99
C ILE A 98 -7.70 -2.89 12.98
N PRO A 99 -7.62 -3.28 14.27
CA PRO A 99 -8.52 -2.79 15.31
C PRO A 99 -8.64 -1.26 15.34
N GLY A 100 -9.87 -0.73 15.44
CA GLY A 100 -10.16 0.70 15.43
C GLY A 100 -9.31 1.56 16.38
N PRO A 101 -9.09 1.18 17.66
CA PRO A 101 -8.23 1.93 18.57
C PRO A 101 -6.79 2.08 18.11
N LEU A 102 -6.25 1.10 17.36
CA LEU A 102 -4.90 1.19 16.82
C LEU A 102 -4.81 2.16 15.64
N GLN A 103 -5.91 2.38 14.92
CA GLN A 103 -5.95 3.33 13.81
C GLN A 103 -5.84 4.78 14.28
N GLU A 104 -6.16 5.06 15.55
CA GLU A 104 -6.05 6.39 16.20
C GLU A 104 -4.69 6.64 16.86
N MET A 105 -3.85 5.61 16.95
CA MET A 105 -2.56 5.77 17.58
C MET A 105 -1.59 6.46 16.60
N PRO A 106 -0.73 7.37 17.08
CA PRO A 106 0.31 7.94 16.22
C PRO A 106 1.20 6.82 15.67
N LEU A 107 1.39 6.79 14.36
CA LEU A 107 2.01 5.65 13.67
C LEU A 107 3.45 5.39 14.11
N THR A 108 4.17 6.43 14.52
CA THR A 108 5.54 6.29 15.04
C THR A 108 5.61 5.53 16.37
N THR A 109 4.50 5.35 17.08
CA THR A 109 4.46 4.53 18.32
C THR A 109 4.60 3.02 18.05
N PHE A 110 4.38 2.60 16.80
CA PHE A 110 4.58 1.20 16.39
C PHE A 110 6.03 0.88 16.03
N ALA A 111 6.92 1.87 16.02
CA ALA A 111 8.34 1.63 15.82
C ALA A 111 8.95 0.95 17.05
N ARG A 112 9.73 -0.12 16.82
CA ARG A 112 10.48 -0.80 17.89
C ARG A 112 11.91 -1.04 17.43
N ASP A 113 12.85 -0.81 18.35
CA ASP A 113 14.26 -1.14 18.19
C ASP A 113 14.46 -2.65 18.40
N SER A 114 13.92 -3.45 17.48
CA SER A 114 14.12 -4.89 17.38
C SER A 114 15.19 -5.23 16.33
N ASP A 115 15.60 -6.49 16.27
CA ASP A 115 16.44 -7.01 15.19
C ASP A 115 15.71 -8.17 14.48
N PRO A 116 15.16 -7.96 13.26
CA PRO A 116 15.19 -6.71 12.48
C PRO A 116 14.27 -5.61 13.06
N PRO A 117 14.56 -4.32 12.79
CA PRO A 117 13.71 -3.23 13.27
C PRO A 117 12.31 -3.31 12.66
N THR A 118 11.33 -2.79 13.38
CA THR A 118 9.92 -2.80 12.97
C THR A 118 9.30 -1.41 13.10
N ASN A 119 8.21 -1.19 12.37
CA ASN A 119 7.46 0.05 12.30
C ASN A 119 5.99 -0.26 11.96
N ALA A 120 5.17 0.76 11.73
CA ALA A 120 3.75 0.57 11.49
C ALA A 120 3.45 -0.26 10.22
N TYR A 121 4.30 -0.21 9.18
CA TYR A 121 4.14 -1.08 8.01
C TYR A 121 4.12 -2.56 8.40
N CYS A 122 5.03 -2.94 9.31
CA CYS A 122 5.14 -4.31 9.79
C CYS A 122 4.10 -4.63 10.87
N GLU A 123 4.03 -3.85 11.95
CA GLU A 123 3.17 -4.17 13.10
C GLU A 123 1.68 -4.24 12.75
N LEU A 124 1.21 -3.33 11.87
CA LEU A 124 -0.18 -3.26 11.46
C LEU A 124 -0.50 -4.12 10.22
N ASN A 125 0.50 -4.77 9.62
CA ASN A 125 0.37 -5.44 8.32
C ASN A 125 -0.22 -4.54 7.21
N PHE A 126 -0.01 -3.23 7.31
CA PHE A 126 -0.49 -2.25 6.34
C PHE A 126 0.65 -1.88 5.40
N GLN A 127 0.54 -2.14 4.10
CA GLN A 127 1.67 -2.00 3.16
C GLN A 127 2.93 -2.75 3.62
N LYS A 128 2.75 -3.99 4.09
CA LYS A 128 3.84 -4.84 4.62
C LYS A 128 4.97 -5.03 3.61
N GLY A 129 4.71 -4.94 2.31
CA GLY A 129 5.73 -4.99 1.27
C GLY A 129 6.87 -3.97 1.46
N CYS A 130 6.65 -2.85 2.13
CA CYS A 130 7.73 -1.93 2.49
C CYS A 130 8.67 -2.49 3.57
N SER A 131 8.15 -3.23 4.54
CA SER A 131 8.96 -3.93 5.54
C SER A 131 9.79 -5.05 4.91
N ASP A 132 9.20 -5.76 3.94
CA ASP A 132 9.90 -6.79 3.16
C ASP A 132 10.98 -6.14 2.27
N ALA A 133 10.69 -4.99 1.64
CA ALA A 133 11.65 -4.24 0.84
C ALA A 133 12.92 -3.84 1.62
N VAL A 134 12.74 -3.39 2.88
CA VAL A 134 13.86 -3.06 3.78
C VAL A 134 14.68 -4.31 4.13
N ALA A 135 14.03 -5.42 4.47
CA ALA A 135 14.72 -6.68 4.79
C ALA A 135 15.55 -7.20 3.61
N ASN A 136 15.05 -7.02 2.39
CA ASN A 136 15.73 -7.43 1.16
C ASN A 136 16.72 -6.40 0.61
N ARG A 137 16.83 -5.23 1.24
CA ARG A 137 17.64 -4.08 0.76
C ARG A 137 17.32 -3.73 -0.70
N ASP A 138 16.05 -3.76 -1.06
CA ASP A 138 15.56 -3.48 -2.41
C ASP A 138 14.19 -2.78 -2.34
N PHE A 139 14.17 -1.46 -2.46
CA PHE A 139 12.91 -0.72 -2.43
C PHE A 139 12.02 -0.94 -3.65
N LEU A 140 12.57 -1.43 -4.78
CA LEU A 140 11.73 -1.79 -5.94
C LEU A 140 10.84 -2.99 -5.65
N TYR A 141 11.13 -3.77 -4.60
CA TYR A 141 10.27 -4.87 -4.15
C TYR A 141 8.81 -4.44 -4.05
N PHE A 142 8.52 -3.31 -3.41
CA PHE A 142 7.13 -2.87 -3.23
C PHE A 142 6.46 -2.54 -4.57
N GLY A 143 7.16 -1.86 -5.48
CA GLY A 143 6.68 -1.63 -6.85
C GLY A 143 6.38 -2.91 -7.63
N LYS A 144 7.19 -3.95 -7.41
CA LYS A 144 6.99 -5.26 -8.04
C LYS A 144 5.79 -6.01 -7.46
N VAL A 145 5.49 -5.84 -6.17
CA VAL A 145 4.30 -6.43 -5.51
C VAL A 145 3.00 -5.73 -5.95
N VAL A 146 3.02 -4.41 -6.08
CA VAL A 146 1.81 -3.62 -6.38
C VAL A 146 1.41 -3.74 -7.86
N ASP A 147 0.17 -4.14 -8.11
CA ASP A 147 -0.41 -4.23 -9.45
C ASP A 147 -1.68 -3.36 -9.58
N LEU A 148 -1.51 -2.16 -10.14
CA LEU A 148 -2.58 -1.20 -10.32
C LEU A 148 -3.39 -1.51 -11.58
N ARG A 149 -4.58 -2.09 -11.39
CA ARG A 149 -5.45 -2.49 -12.51
C ARG A 149 -6.44 -1.41 -12.91
N SER A 150 -6.94 -0.66 -11.93
CA SER A 150 -7.91 0.40 -12.19
C SER A 150 -7.22 1.61 -12.81
N ALA A 151 -7.80 2.14 -13.89
CA ALA A 151 -7.36 3.41 -14.45
C ALA A 151 -7.47 4.55 -13.41
N ALA A 152 -8.47 4.48 -12.52
CA ALA A 152 -8.63 5.45 -11.44
C ALA A 152 -7.50 5.36 -10.41
N ASP A 153 -7.08 4.15 -10.02
CA ASP A 153 -5.93 3.97 -9.12
C ASP A 153 -4.65 4.49 -9.77
N ARG A 154 -4.40 4.15 -11.04
CA ARG A 154 -3.22 4.63 -11.79
C ARG A 154 -3.19 6.16 -11.89
N LYS A 155 -4.34 6.79 -12.14
CA LYS A 155 -4.46 8.26 -12.20
C LYS A 155 -4.20 8.90 -10.84
N SER A 156 -4.84 8.40 -9.78
CA SER A 156 -4.71 8.96 -8.43
C SER A 156 -3.29 8.79 -7.88
N ASP A 157 -2.76 7.57 -7.89
CA ASP A 157 -1.42 7.28 -7.36
C ASP A 157 -0.33 7.95 -8.22
N GLY A 158 -0.47 7.94 -9.55
CA GLY A 158 0.43 8.64 -10.47
C GLY A 158 0.45 10.15 -10.21
N SER A 159 -0.72 10.78 -10.08
CA SER A 159 -0.81 12.20 -9.72
C SER A 159 -0.20 12.48 -8.35
N THR A 160 -0.36 11.57 -7.38
CA THR A 160 0.22 11.70 -6.05
C THR A 160 1.75 11.70 -6.13
N CYS A 161 2.32 10.72 -6.83
CA CYS A 161 3.75 10.61 -7.08
C CYS A 161 4.33 11.83 -7.79
N LEU A 162 3.63 12.37 -8.80
CA LEU A 162 4.06 13.56 -9.52
C LEU A 162 4.13 14.78 -8.59
N LYS A 163 3.06 15.04 -7.83
CA LYS A 163 2.96 16.18 -6.90
C LYS A 163 3.96 16.08 -5.75
N GLN A 164 4.25 14.88 -5.26
CA GLN A 164 5.29 14.67 -4.26
C GLN A 164 6.71 14.94 -4.79
N GLY A 165 6.88 14.92 -6.11
CA GLY A 165 8.18 15.07 -6.79
C GLY A 165 8.94 13.75 -6.91
N PHE A 166 8.26 12.60 -6.78
CA PHE A 166 8.90 11.29 -6.81
C PHE A 166 9.15 10.76 -8.23
N LEU A 167 8.66 11.46 -9.25
CA LEU A 167 8.91 11.13 -10.66
C LEU A 167 10.07 11.93 -11.27
N GLN A 168 10.78 12.73 -10.46
CA GLN A 168 11.93 13.51 -10.92
C GLN A 168 13.06 12.59 -11.41
N PRO A 169 13.74 12.90 -12.53
CA PRO A 169 14.79 12.05 -13.09
C PRO A 169 15.93 11.72 -12.09
N SER A 170 16.30 12.68 -11.25
CA SER A 170 17.33 12.49 -10.22
C SER A 170 16.93 11.46 -9.17
N LEU A 171 15.64 11.33 -8.86
CA LEU A 171 15.13 10.33 -7.92
C LEU A 171 15.02 8.95 -8.60
N LYS A 172 14.54 8.92 -9.85
CA LYS A 172 14.49 7.67 -10.64
C LYS A 172 15.87 6.99 -10.72
N ALA A 173 16.92 7.78 -10.94
CA ALA A 173 18.30 7.29 -10.97
C ALA A 173 18.76 6.66 -9.65
N LEU A 174 18.14 7.02 -8.52
CA LEU A 174 18.43 6.46 -7.20
C LEU A 174 17.58 5.23 -6.85
N ALA A 175 16.53 4.92 -7.62
CA ALA A 175 15.55 3.90 -7.24
C ALA A 175 16.15 2.50 -7.06
N LYS A 176 17.25 2.18 -7.77
CA LYS A 176 18.02 0.93 -7.61
C LYS A 176 19.07 0.98 -6.49
N ASN A 177 19.37 2.15 -5.94
CA ASN A 177 20.37 2.33 -4.91
C ASN A 177 19.69 2.44 -3.54
N PHE A 178 19.52 1.29 -2.87
CA PHE A 178 18.83 1.19 -1.58
C PHE A 178 19.30 2.21 -0.55
N SER A 179 20.62 2.29 -0.31
CA SER A 179 21.16 3.17 0.73
C SER A 179 21.03 4.65 0.38
N ALA A 180 21.22 5.03 -0.90
CA ALA A 180 21.05 6.41 -1.32
C ALA A 180 19.57 6.83 -1.27
N LEU A 181 18.65 5.96 -1.69
CA LEU A 181 17.22 6.24 -1.65
C LEU A 181 16.69 6.30 -0.21
N GLN A 182 17.16 5.42 0.68
CA GLN A 182 16.89 5.47 2.12
C GLN A 182 17.35 6.81 2.72
N ALA A 183 18.59 7.22 2.45
CA ALA A 183 19.13 8.48 2.95
C ALA A 183 18.33 9.69 2.45
N LEU A 184 17.98 9.71 1.16
CA LEU A 184 17.15 10.77 0.57
C LEU A 184 15.73 10.77 1.17
N GLY A 185 15.12 9.60 1.35
CA GLY A 185 13.80 9.48 1.98
C GLY A 185 13.78 10.05 3.39
N ARG A 186 14.78 9.70 4.22
CA ARG A 186 14.95 10.28 5.56
C ARG A 186 15.14 11.79 5.51
N GLN A 187 16.00 12.28 4.62
CA GLN A 187 16.20 13.72 4.44
C GLN A 187 14.88 14.42 4.12
N LEU A 188 14.07 13.89 3.19
CA LEU A 188 12.78 14.48 2.83
C LEU A 188 11.79 14.47 4.00
N CYS A 189 11.74 13.39 4.78
CA CYS A 189 10.93 13.33 5.99
C CYS A 189 11.35 14.41 7.01
N GLU A 190 12.66 14.61 7.24
CA GLU A 190 13.17 15.59 8.20
C GLU A 190 13.12 17.04 7.70
N THR A 191 12.94 17.26 6.40
CA THR A 191 12.92 18.59 5.79
C THR A 191 11.56 18.93 5.21
N LYS A 192 11.30 18.52 3.96
CA LYS A 192 10.09 18.85 3.19
C LYS A 192 8.81 18.48 3.92
N PHE A 193 8.76 17.30 4.54
CA PHE A 193 7.54 16.77 5.16
C PHE A 193 7.45 17.01 6.67
N ALA A 194 8.48 17.58 7.29
CA ALA A 194 8.48 17.87 8.73
C ALA A 194 7.37 18.84 9.15
N LYS A 195 6.92 19.71 8.24
CA LYS A 195 5.81 20.67 8.48
C LYS A 195 4.50 19.99 8.90
N TYR A 196 4.29 18.72 8.54
CA TYR A 196 3.10 17.94 8.91
C TYR A 196 3.24 17.19 10.24
N ARG A 197 4.35 17.36 10.98
CA ARG A 197 4.55 16.76 12.31
C ARG A 197 4.37 15.24 12.32
N TRP A 198 4.88 14.56 11.29
CA TRP A 198 4.78 13.10 11.16
C TRP A 198 5.37 12.33 12.36
N LYS A 199 6.30 12.93 13.09
CA LYS A 199 6.81 12.43 14.38
C LYS A 199 5.76 12.62 15.48
N GLY A 200 4.94 11.60 15.69
CA GLY A 200 4.02 11.52 16.83
C GLY A 200 2.66 12.20 16.65
N GLY A 201 2.38 12.81 15.49
CA GLY A 201 1.11 13.50 15.24
C GLY A 201 0.16 12.81 14.26
N ILE A 202 0.67 11.95 13.37
CA ILE A 202 -0.11 11.36 12.29
C ILE A 202 -0.51 9.91 12.63
N THR A 203 -1.79 9.59 12.45
CA THR A 203 -2.40 8.28 12.69
C THR A 203 -2.68 7.52 11.39
N LEU A 204 -3.15 6.27 11.47
CA LEU A 204 -3.61 5.56 10.27
C LEU A 204 -4.84 6.25 9.67
N ARG A 205 -5.76 6.67 10.56
CA ARG A 205 -7.02 7.31 10.20
C ARG A 205 -6.85 8.60 9.43
N ASP A 206 -5.91 9.46 9.85
CA ASP A 206 -5.68 10.73 9.16
C ASP A 206 -5.28 10.50 7.70
N GLY A 207 -4.44 9.50 7.45
CA GLY A 207 -4.03 9.12 6.09
C GLY A 207 -5.17 8.53 5.27
N GLU A 208 -5.97 7.65 5.87
CA GLU A 208 -7.16 7.08 5.23
C GLU A 208 -8.23 8.13 4.93
N GLU A 209 -8.42 9.11 5.80
CA GLU A 209 -9.32 10.24 5.59
C GLU A 209 -8.87 11.05 4.38
N VAL A 210 -7.62 11.52 4.35
CA VAL A 210 -7.08 12.27 3.19
C VAL A 210 -7.13 11.43 1.91
N TYR A 211 -6.84 10.13 2.00
CA TYR A 211 -6.92 9.23 0.85
C TYR A 211 -8.36 9.09 0.34
N THR A 212 -9.33 8.94 1.24
CA THR A 212 -10.75 8.79 0.88
C THR A 212 -11.32 10.10 0.34
N THR A 213 -11.04 11.23 1.00
CA THR A 213 -11.58 12.54 0.65
C THR A 213 -11.29 12.94 -0.78
N HIS A 214 -10.04 12.78 -1.25
CA HIS A 214 -9.71 13.16 -2.62
C HIS A 214 -10.28 12.19 -3.66
N ARG A 215 -10.52 10.92 -3.29
CA ARG A 215 -11.14 9.90 -4.16
C ARG A 215 -12.67 9.97 -4.18
N SER A 216 -13.29 10.51 -3.13
CA SER A 216 -14.75 10.72 -3.06
C SER A 216 -15.19 12.08 -3.56
N ARG A 217 -14.25 12.97 -3.89
CA ARG A 217 -14.54 14.32 -4.37
C ARG A 217 -15.28 14.25 -5.70
N SER A 218 -16.43 14.91 -5.78
CA SER A 218 -17.17 15.00 -7.04
C SER A 218 -16.35 15.76 -8.08
N ALA A 219 -16.60 15.48 -9.36
CA ALA A 219 -15.96 16.22 -10.45
C ALA A 219 -16.19 17.74 -10.33
N SER A 220 -17.39 18.17 -9.89
CA SER A 220 -17.72 19.58 -9.65
C SER A 220 -16.89 20.21 -8.53
N GLU A 221 -16.69 19.51 -7.42
CA GLU A 221 -15.86 20.01 -6.32
C GLU A 221 -14.39 20.08 -6.73
N ALA A 222 -13.89 19.05 -7.43
CA ALA A 222 -12.52 19.06 -7.96
C ALA A 222 -12.30 20.27 -8.87
N MET A 223 -13.19 20.49 -9.85
CA MET A 223 -13.12 21.64 -10.76
C MET A 223 -13.21 22.98 -10.03
N ALA A 224 -14.07 23.12 -9.02
CA ALA A 224 -14.18 24.34 -8.22
C ALA A 224 -12.87 24.66 -7.45
N MET A 225 -12.07 23.64 -7.14
CA MET A 225 -10.75 23.76 -6.53
C MET A 225 -9.62 23.90 -7.56
N GLY A 226 -9.92 23.89 -8.87
CA GLY A 226 -8.91 23.87 -9.94
C GLY A 226 -8.12 22.55 -9.99
N LEU A 227 -8.74 21.45 -9.57
CA LEU A 227 -8.17 20.11 -9.56
C LEU A 227 -8.86 19.22 -10.59
N GLU A 228 -8.12 18.23 -11.08
CA GLU A 228 -8.70 17.13 -11.86
C GLU A 228 -9.43 16.15 -10.93
N PRO A 229 -10.57 15.56 -11.36
CA PRO A 229 -11.26 14.50 -10.61
C PRO A 229 -10.31 13.35 -10.28
N ASP A 230 -10.47 12.76 -9.09
CA ASP A 230 -9.65 11.67 -8.55
C ASP A 230 -8.17 12.02 -8.34
N THR A 231 -7.80 13.31 -8.29
CA THR A 231 -6.44 13.74 -8.01
C THR A 231 -6.36 14.51 -6.69
N PRO A 232 -5.32 14.27 -5.86
CA PRO A 232 -5.12 15.06 -4.65
C PRO A 232 -4.63 16.47 -4.99
N SER A 233 -4.85 17.45 -4.12
CA SER A 233 -4.12 18.71 -4.16
C SER A 233 -2.62 18.50 -3.87
N GLN A 234 -1.80 19.53 -4.08
CA GLN A 234 -0.38 19.48 -3.69
C GLN A 234 -0.22 19.21 -2.19
N GLU A 235 -1.03 19.87 -1.35
CA GLU A 235 -0.98 19.72 0.10
C GLU A 235 -1.41 18.32 0.54
N GLU A 236 -2.46 17.76 -0.06
CA GLU A 236 -2.91 16.39 0.20
C GLU A 236 -1.84 15.36 -0.20
N ALA A 237 -1.21 15.53 -1.37
CA ALA A 237 -0.14 14.64 -1.81
C ALA A 237 1.09 14.70 -0.87
N GLU A 238 1.47 15.90 -0.42
CA GLU A 238 2.57 16.05 0.54
C GLU A 238 2.23 15.55 1.94
N PHE A 239 0.96 15.67 2.38
CA PHE A 239 0.48 15.04 3.61
C PHE A 239 0.57 13.52 3.51
N LEU A 240 0.16 12.92 2.39
CA LEU A 240 0.27 11.47 2.18
C LEU A 240 1.74 11.00 2.24
N ALA A 241 2.69 11.80 1.73
CA ALA A 241 4.12 11.49 1.91
C ALA A 241 4.57 11.57 3.38
N ALA A 242 4.09 12.56 4.13
CA ALA A 242 4.34 12.65 5.57
C ALA A 242 3.72 11.48 6.35
N TRP A 243 2.53 11.03 5.95
CA TRP A 243 1.90 9.83 6.48
C TRP A 243 2.74 8.57 6.21
N LYS A 244 3.33 8.44 5.00
CA LYS A 244 4.30 7.37 4.70
C LYS A 244 5.58 7.48 5.54
N CYS A 245 6.06 8.69 5.82
CA CYS A 245 7.15 8.89 6.79
C CYS A 245 6.75 8.37 8.18
N ALA A 246 5.54 8.65 8.65
CA ALA A 246 5.06 8.16 9.95
C ALA A 246 4.94 6.63 9.98
N LEU A 247 4.42 6.02 8.91
CA LEU A 247 4.33 4.55 8.78
C LEU A 247 5.73 3.89 8.84
N GLY A 248 6.68 4.47 8.11
CA GLY A 248 8.04 3.96 7.99
C GLY A 248 8.99 4.34 9.12
N ASN A 249 8.54 5.15 10.09
CA ASN A 249 9.41 5.79 11.09
C ASN A 249 10.57 6.59 10.45
N GLY A 250 10.23 7.47 9.50
CA GLY A 250 11.17 8.29 8.73
C GLY A 250 11.69 7.61 7.45
N GLU A 251 11.25 6.39 7.16
CA GLU A 251 11.66 5.64 5.98
C GLU A 251 10.66 5.84 4.82
N LEU A 252 11.06 6.63 3.81
CA LEU A 252 10.23 6.96 2.64
C LEU A 252 10.69 6.28 1.35
N GLY A 253 11.84 5.57 1.38
CA GLY A 253 12.44 4.97 0.19
C GLY A 253 11.52 4.01 -0.57
N CYS A 254 10.66 3.28 0.15
CA CYS A 254 9.68 2.37 -0.43
C CYS A 254 8.69 3.07 -1.37
N GLU A 255 8.09 4.17 -0.91
CA GLU A 255 7.12 4.95 -1.69
C GLU A 255 7.78 5.61 -2.90
N MET A 256 8.98 6.16 -2.70
CA MET A 256 9.76 6.78 -3.78
C MET A 256 10.11 5.75 -4.87
N ALA A 257 10.51 4.55 -4.48
CA ALA A 257 10.81 3.46 -5.41
C ALA A 257 9.54 2.94 -6.12
N PHE A 258 8.42 2.82 -5.42
CA PHE A 258 7.13 2.48 -6.04
C PHE A 258 6.74 3.49 -7.11
N CYS A 259 6.85 4.79 -6.81
CA CYS A 259 6.59 5.84 -7.78
C CYS A 259 7.51 5.75 -9.01
N ALA A 260 8.82 5.63 -8.77
CA ALA A 260 9.82 5.53 -9.85
C ALA A 260 9.72 4.24 -10.67
N TYR A 261 9.27 3.14 -10.07
CA TYR A 261 9.05 1.87 -10.74
C TYR A 261 7.80 1.91 -11.61
N THR A 262 6.70 2.44 -11.07
CA THR A 262 5.34 2.30 -11.63
C THR A 262 5.02 3.39 -12.63
N PHE A 263 5.44 4.64 -12.40
CA PHE A 263 4.93 5.79 -13.13
C PHE A 263 6.02 6.60 -13.86
N CYS A 264 5.58 7.43 -14.79
CA CYS A 264 6.37 8.43 -15.50
C CYS A 264 5.63 9.77 -15.55
N ASP A 265 6.40 10.86 -15.56
CA ASP A 265 5.90 12.19 -15.92
C ASP A 265 5.81 12.28 -17.46
N LYS A 266 4.61 12.49 -18.00
CA LYS A 266 4.38 12.69 -19.45
C LYS A 266 4.49 14.16 -19.85
N GLY A 267 4.71 15.06 -18.89
CA GLY A 267 4.65 16.51 -19.05
C GLY A 267 3.22 17.05 -18.89
N GLY A 268 3.10 18.36 -18.74
CA GLY A 268 1.79 19.03 -18.67
C GLY A 268 0.93 18.67 -17.44
N GLY A 269 1.50 18.04 -16.42
CA GLY A 269 0.76 17.54 -15.26
C GLY A 269 0.16 16.14 -15.45
N GLU A 270 0.42 15.50 -16.60
CA GLU A 270 -0.03 14.15 -16.90
C GLU A 270 0.98 13.10 -16.44
N THR A 271 0.48 11.92 -16.09
CA THR A 271 1.31 10.76 -15.73
C THR A 271 0.98 9.56 -16.61
N GLY A 272 1.98 8.69 -16.80
CA GLY A 272 1.78 7.33 -17.30
C GLY A 272 2.06 6.31 -16.23
N ALA A 273 1.60 5.09 -16.47
CA ALA A 273 1.87 3.93 -15.63
C ALA A 273 2.31 2.72 -16.47
N TYR A 274 3.24 1.93 -15.95
CA TYR A 274 3.74 0.70 -16.55
C TYR A 274 4.12 0.87 -18.03
N GLU A 275 3.54 0.09 -18.94
CA GLU A 275 3.83 0.10 -20.37
C GLU A 275 3.47 1.42 -21.07
N GLU A 276 2.72 2.31 -20.42
CA GLU A 276 2.51 3.68 -20.91
C GLU A 276 3.77 4.54 -20.78
N CYS A 277 4.74 4.10 -19.98
CA CYS A 277 6.01 4.77 -19.76
C CYS A 277 7.07 4.25 -20.74
N PRO A 278 7.72 5.14 -21.50
CA PRO A 278 8.77 4.73 -22.43
C PRO A 278 9.88 3.95 -21.74
N GLY A 279 10.13 2.72 -22.20
CA GLY A 279 11.20 1.88 -21.67
C GLY A 279 10.90 1.19 -20.34
N TRP A 280 9.64 1.17 -19.88
CA TRP A 280 9.27 0.39 -18.72
C TRP A 280 9.50 -1.11 -18.94
N ASP A 281 10.07 -1.76 -17.92
CA ASP A 281 10.37 -3.18 -17.90
C ASP A 281 9.78 -3.82 -16.65
N PRO A 282 9.18 -5.03 -16.71
CA PRO A 282 8.52 -5.63 -15.55
C PRO A 282 9.48 -6.00 -14.41
N VAL A 283 10.78 -6.16 -14.66
CA VAL A 283 11.76 -6.44 -13.61
C VAL A 283 12.38 -5.16 -13.07
N ARG A 284 12.68 -4.22 -13.96
CA ARG A 284 13.46 -3.01 -13.63
C ARG A 284 12.56 -1.81 -13.32
N GLY A 285 11.34 -1.76 -13.84
CA GLY A 285 10.44 -0.62 -13.77
C GLY A 285 10.82 0.47 -14.79
N ASN A 286 10.37 1.70 -14.53
CA ASN A 286 10.64 2.88 -15.37
C ASN A 286 12.00 3.57 -15.06
N VAL A 287 12.94 2.88 -14.42
CA VAL A 287 14.12 3.50 -13.78
C VAL A 287 15.33 3.69 -14.69
N ASP A 288 15.31 3.15 -15.91
CA ASP A 288 16.42 3.21 -16.89
C ASP A 288 16.16 4.18 -18.06
N ALA A 289 15.04 4.94 -17.99
CA ALA A 289 14.63 5.93 -18.98
C ALA A 289 14.90 7.37 -18.53
#